data_AF-A0A8T2UP23-F1
#
_entry.id   AF-A0A8T2UP23-F1
#
_cell.length_a   1.000
_cell.length_b   1.000
_cell.length_c   1.000
_cell.angle_alpha   90.00
_cell.angle_beta   90.00
_cell.angle_gamma   90.00
#
_symmetry.space_group_name_H-M   'P 1'
#
loop_
_entity.id
_entity.type
_entity.pdbx_description
1 polymer ?
#
loop_
_entity_poly.entity_id
_entity_poly.type
_entity_poly.pdbx_seq_one_letter_code
_entity_poly.pdbx_strand_id
1 'polypeptide(L)' 'MQVGTIPIYGDNMSSIYLASNLMFHARSKHIEIHYHYVREKVLSKDVEIKFIRTKE' A
#
# COMPACT_ATOMS: atom_id res chain seq x y z
N MET A 1 22.97 0.97 -9.52
CA MET A 1 22.36 -0.31 -9.09
C MET A 1 20.87 -0.03 -8.90
N GLN A 2 20.01 -0.55 -9.77
CA GLN A 2 18.56 -0.42 -9.59
C GLN A 2 18.19 -1.34 -8.41
N VAL A 3 17.90 -0.75 -7.24
CA VAL A 3 17.31 -1.51 -6.15
C VAL A 3 15.94 -1.97 -6.65
N GLY A 4 15.76 -3.28 -6.79
CA GLY A 4 14.47 -3.84 -7.21
C GLY A 4 13.38 -3.46 -6.23
N THR A 5 12.16 -3.28 -6.75
CA THR A 5 10.98 -2.96 -5.94
C THR A 5 10.77 -3.99 -4.82
N ILE A 6 10.52 -3.53 -3.59
CA ILE A 6 10.35 -4.40 -2.43
C ILE A 6 8.91 -4.92 -2.38
N PRO A 7 8.67 -6.25 -2.47
CA PRO A 7 7.33 -6.80 -2.38
C PRO A 7 6.86 -6.84 -0.91
N ILE A 8 5.68 -6.29 -0.65
CA ILE A 8 4.95 -6.38 0.62
C ILE A 8 3.71 -7.24 0.40
N TYR A 9 3.54 -8.27 1.22
CA TYR A 9 2.41 -9.18 1.13
C TYR A 9 1.36 -8.86 2.18
N GLY A 10 0.10 -8.77 1.77
CA GLY A 10 -1.04 -8.58 2.67
C GLY A 10 -2.21 -9.46 2.26
N ASP A 11 -3.02 -9.86 3.24
CA ASP A 11 -4.23 -10.67 3.04
C ASP A 11 -5.53 -9.84 3.14
N ASN A 12 -5.44 -8.61 3.63
CA ASN A 12 -6.56 -7.70 3.69
C ASN A 12 -6.72 -6.91 2.37
N MET A 13 -7.69 -7.31 1.55
CA MET A 13 -8.02 -6.61 0.30
C MET A 13 -8.38 -5.14 0.50
N SER A 14 -9.07 -4.77 1.58
CA SER A 14 -9.42 -3.38 1.86
C SER A 14 -8.17 -2.53 2.13
N SER A 15 -7.20 -3.05 2.87
CA SER A 15 -5.92 -2.36 3.11
C SER A 15 -5.09 -2.22 1.83
N ILE A 16 -5.08 -3.23 0.96
CA ILE A 16 -4.40 -3.18 -0.35
C ILE A 16 -5.07 -2.14 -1.25
N TYR A 17 -6.40 -2.17 -1.34
CA TYR A 17 -7.14 -1.22 -2.16
C TYR A 17 -6.98 0.21 -1.65
N LEU A 18 -6.99 0.40 -0.32
CA LEU A 18 -6.63 1.66 0.29
C LEU A 18 -5.25 2.07 -0.22
N ALA A 19 -4.20 1.27 0.01
CA ALA A 19 -2.82 1.56 -0.42
C ALA A 19 -2.69 1.99 -1.91
N SER A 20 -3.53 1.46 -2.80
CA SER A 20 -3.49 1.73 -4.25
C SER A 20 -4.43 2.83 -4.77
N ASN A 21 -5.52 3.19 -4.07
CA ASN A 21 -6.59 4.03 -4.64
C ASN A 21 -6.44 5.53 -4.38
N LEU A 22 -6.14 6.32 -5.43
CA LEU A 22 -5.93 7.79 -5.40
C LEU A 22 -7.07 8.61 -4.74
N MET A 23 -8.29 8.08 -4.69
CA MET A 23 -9.52 8.82 -4.39
C MET A 23 -10.04 8.71 -2.94
N PHE A 24 -9.36 7.99 -2.04
CA PHE A 24 -9.87 7.81 -0.67
C PHE A 24 -9.47 8.96 0.27
N HIS A 25 -10.40 9.88 0.52
CA HIS A 25 -10.27 10.87 1.59
C HIS A 25 -10.64 10.23 2.94
N ALA A 26 -9.64 9.70 3.64
CA ALA A 26 -9.85 9.18 4.97
C ALA A 26 -10.28 10.33 5.91
N ARG A 27 -11.42 10.18 6.59
CA ARG A 27 -11.99 11.21 7.48
C ARG A 27 -11.17 11.42 8.78
N SER A 28 -10.07 10.68 8.96
CA SER A 28 -9.18 10.70 10.12
C SER A 28 -7.72 10.97 9.71
N LYS A 29 -7.15 12.07 10.20
CA LYS A 29 -5.79 12.55 9.88
C LYS A 29 -4.69 11.49 9.98
N HIS A 30 -4.73 10.64 11.02
CA HIS A 30 -3.70 9.61 11.23
C HIS A 30 -3.71 8.54 10.11
N ILE A 31 -4.89 8.19 9.60
CA ILE A 31 -5.03 7.24 8.50
C ILE A 31 -4.54 7.89 7.20
N GLU A 32 -4.85 9.16 6.99
CA GLU A 32 -4.42 9.94 5.82
C GLU A 32 -2.88 10.03 5.72
N ILE A 33 -2.18 10.36 6.81
CA ILE A 33 -0.71 10.53 6.81
C ILE A 33 0.01 9.22 6.46
N HIS A 34 -0.33 8.12 7.14
CA HIS A 34 0.30 6.82 6.86
C HIS A 34 0.00 6.35 5.44
N TYR A 35 -1.20 6.64 4.96
CA TYR A 35 -1.63 6.28 3.64
C TYR A 35 -0.89 7.06 2.54
N HIS A 36 -0.71 8.36 2.72
CA HIS A 36 0.09 9.19 1.81
C HIS A 36 1.51 8.64 1.66
N TYR A 37 2.16 8.31 2.78
CA TYR A 37 3.52 7.77 2.76
C TYR A 37 3.62 6.44 1.98
N VAL A 38 2.74 5.48 2.27
CA VAL A 38 2.75 4.18 1.57
C VAL A 38 2.44 4.36 0.09
N ARG A 39 1.47 5.21 -0.25
CA ARG A 39 1.11 5.50 -1.65
C ARG A 39 2.28 6.11 -2.40
N GLU A 40 3.00 7.08 -1.82
CA GLU A 40 4.19 7.66 -2.45
C GLU A 40 5.23 6.60 -2.76
N LYS A 41 5.49 5.67 -1.84
CA LYS A 41 6.43 4.56 -2.06
C LYS A 41 6.00 3.58 -3.15
N VAL A 42 4.71 3.32 -3.27
CA VAL A 42 4.15 2.49 -4.35
C VAL A 42 4.27 3.21 -5.70
N LEU A 43 3.95 4.50 -5.76
CA LEU A 43 4.05 5.31 -6.98
C LEU A 43 5.50 5.48 -7.44
N SER A 44 6.44 5.63 -6.51
CA SER A 44 7.88 5.67 -6.79
C SER A 44 8.47 4.31 -7.21
N LYS A 45 7.66 3.24 -7.20
CA LYS A 45 8.10 1.84 -7.44
C LYS A 45 9.17 1.36 -6.46
N ASP A 46 9.29 2.00 -5.30
CA ASP A 46 10.13 1.51 -4.20
C ASP A 46 9.50 0.24 -3.59
N VAL A 47 8.17 0.18 -3.59
CA VAL A 47 7.37 -0.88 -2.96
C VAL A 47 6.30 -1.39 -3.92
N GLU A 48 6.04 -2.69 -3.90
CA GLU A 48 4.92 -3.34 -4.59
C GLU A 48 4.08 -4.10 -3.58
N ILE A 49 2.77 -3.86 -3.57
CA ILE A 49 1.87 -4.55 -2.64
C ILE A 49 1.22 -5.72 -3.38
N LYS A 50 1.38 -6.93 -2.83
CA LYS A 50 0.84 -8.18 -3.37
C LYS A 50 -0.16 -8.79 -2.40
N PHE A 51 -1.28 -9.23 -2.95
CA PHE A 51 -2.24 -10.02 -2.20
C PHE A 51 -1.71 -11.44 -1.97
N ILE A 52 -1.79 -11.91 -0.72
CA ILE A 52 -1.59 -13.31 -0.36
C ILE A 52 -2.84 -13.82 0.36
N ARG A 53 -3.26 -15.04 0.03
CA ARG A 53 -4.32 -15.69 0.80
C ARG A 53 -3.74 -16.21 2.10
N THR A 54 -4.37 -15.88 3.22
CA THR A 54 -4.11 -16.56 4.49
C THR A 54 -4.42 -18.03 4.31
N LYS A 55 -3.46 -18.90 4.66
CA LYS A 55 -3.72 -20.34 4.80
C LYS A 55 -4.41 -20.52 6.15
N GLU A 56 -5.63 -21.00 6.11
CA GLU A 56 -6.28 -21.63 7.27
C GLU A 56 -5.56 -22.93 7.63
#